data_AF-A0A6G0HZP3-F1
#
_entry.id   AF-A0A6G0HZP3-F1
#
_cell.length_a   1.000
_cell.length_b   1.000
_cell.length_c   1.000
_cell.angle_alpha   90.00
_cell.angle_beta   90.00
_cell.angle_gamma   90.00
#
_symmetry.space_group_name_H-M   'P 1'
#
loop_
_entity.id
_entity.type
_entity.pdbx_description
1 polymer ?
#
loop_
_entity_poly.entity_id
_entity_poly.type
_entity_poly.pdbx_seq_one_letter_code
_entity_poly.pdbx_strand_id
1 'polypeptide(L)'
;MLEKWDTTFRPKVINEARHLTQSVEVCRLLKAAEKLTENDDTTWDSDMASLLLLLHLLPPTAGRKRTKISPSDAVDKMLHFHKSCCSLDEHLRGRDGRQPYILAVGRTRNRIDTFYIVVDKQLIPCQATSSLGAFDELFKSHYVFNLSYDECLGQLFTFVQTTVYNIDVATTKESPRVPAELTYHSDHIISNTKSILAGILLSQPCLSTNQTSHSRNPIQAT
;
A
#
# COMPACT_ATOMS: atom_id res chain seq x y z
N MET A 1 6.20 -5.45 11.25
CA MET A 1 5.02 -4.79 10.66
C MET A 1 5.46 -3.49 10.00
N LEU A 2 4.58 -2.86 9.23
CA LEU A 2 4.75 -1.49 8.71
C LEU A 2 4.72 -0.47 9.86
N GLU A 3 5.78 -0.41 10.67
CA GLU A 3 5.84 0.29 11.98
C GLU A 3 5.47 1.78 11.94
N LYS A 4 5.63 2.43 10.78
CA LYS A 4 5.33 3.86 10.58
C LYS A 4 4.00 4.10 9.86
N TRP A 5 3.22 3.04 9.59
CA TRP A 5 1.99 3.16 8.81
C TRP A 5 1.00 4.11 9.48
N ASP A 6 0.61 3.83 10.72
CA ASP A 6 -0.42 4.60 11.42
C ASP A 6 0.02 6.04 11.73
N THR A 7 1.29 6.22 12.07
CA THR A 7 1.82 7.51 12.54
C THR A 7 2.24 8.43 11.40
N THR A 8 2.69 7.88 10.27
CA THR A 8 3.34 8.65 9.20
C THR A 8 2.64 8.49 7.86
N PHE A 9 2.43 7.26 7.39
CA PHE A 9 1.98 7.04 6.02
C PHE A 9 0.47 7.22 5.85
N ARG A 10 -0.33 6.59 6.72
CA ARG A 10 -1.78 6.63 6.68
C ARG A 10 -2.35 8.06 6.70
N PRO A 11 -1.93 8.97 7.60
CA PRO A 11 -2.41 10.36 7.58
C PRO A 11 -2.10 11.09 6.26
N LYS A 12 -0.92 10.82 5.68
CA LYS A 12 -0.48 11.45 4.44
C LYS A 12 -1.23 10.91 3.23
N VAL A 13 -1.44 9.60 3.17
CA VAL A 13 -2.28 8.97 2.14
C VAL A 13 -3.70 9.57 2.17
N ILE A 14 -4.29 9.69 3.35
CA ILE A 14 -5.63 10.30 3.50
C ILE A 14 -5.61 11.76 3.02
N ASN A 15 -4.60 12.55 3.43
CA ASN A 15 -4.48 13.95 3.02
C ASN A 15 -4.35 14.11 1.50
N GLU A 16 -3.47 13.35 0.86
CA GLU A 16 -3.29 13.38 -0.59
C GLU A 16 -4.55 12.90 -1.32
N ALA A 17 -5.22 11.87 -0.81
CA ALA A 17 -6.43 11.32 -1.41
C ALA A 17 -7.60 12.30 -1.44
N ARG A 18 -7.63 13.33 -0.57
CA ARG A 18 -8.63 14.41 -0.65
C ARG A 18 -8.54 15.22 -1.94
N HIS A 19 -7.37 15.27 -2.57
CA HIS A 19 -7.14 16.02 -3.81
C HIS A 19 -7.46 15.19 -5.07
N LEU A 20 -7.77 13.90 -4.91
CA LEU A 20 -8.23 13.07 -6.02
C LEU A 20 -9.61 13.51 -6.51
N THR A 21 -9.93 13.16 -7.76
CA THR A 21 -11.30 13.27 -8.27
C THR A 21 -12.24 12.48 -7.37
N GLN A 22 -13.21 13.18 -6.77
CA GLN A 22 -14.13 12.64 -5.76
C GLN A 22 -15.20 11.73 -6.39
N SER A 23 -14.79 10.53 -6.82
CA SER A 23 -15.70 9.47 -7.21
C SER A 23 -16.40 8.86 -5.99
N VAL A 24 -17.51 8.15 -6.20
CA VAL A 24 -18.24 7.46 -5.13
C VAL A 24 -17.32 6.50 -4.36
N GLU A 25 -16.45 5.80 -5.07
CA GLU A 25 -15.47 4.87 -4.50
C GLU A 25 -14.42 5.57 -3.63
N VAL A 26 -13.80 6.65 -4.13
CA VAL A 26 -12.79 7.41 -3.38
C VAL A 26 -13.40 8.05 -2.13
N CYS A 27 -14.58 8.66 -2.24
CA CYS A 27 -15.31 9.22 -1.09
C CYS A 27 -15.60 8.17 -0.02
N ARG A 28 -15.97 6.96 -0.45
CA ARG A 28 -16.28 5.83 0.44
C ARG A 28 -15.01 5.32 1.15
N LEU A 29 -13.91 5.18 0.41
CA LEU A 29 -12.62 4.78 0.97
C LEU A 29 -12.08 5.83 1.96
N LEU A 30 -12.22 7.13 1.67
CA LEU A 30 -11.83 8.22 2.58
C LEU A 30 -12.57 8.13 3.91
N LYS A 31 -13.90 7.97 3.89
CA LYS A 31 -14.71 7.81 5.09
C LYS A 31 -14.32 6.59 5.93
N ALA A 32 -14.07 5.46 5.27
CA ALA A 32 -13.62 4.23 5.94
C ALA A 32 -12.22 4.38 6.54
N ALA A 33 -11.28 5.00 5.80
CA ALA A 33 -9.93 5.29 6.25
C ALA A 33 -9.93 6.25 7.45
N GLU A 34 -10.87 7.18 7.53
CA GLU A 34 -11.01 8.11 8.66
C GLU A 34 -11.80 7.54 9.84
N LYS A 35 -12.28 6.30 9.74
CA LYS A 35 -13.16 5.66 10.73
C LYS A 35 -14.46 6.44 10.98
N LEU A 36 -14.96 7.15 9.96
CA LEU A 36 -16.23 7.89 10.03
C LEU A 36 -17.46 7.00 9.79
N THR A 37 -17.25 5.73 9.45
CA THR A 37 -18.30 4.76 9.13
C THR A 37 -18.11 3.50 9.97
N GLU A 38 -18.42 3.58 11.26
CA GLU A 38 -18.25 2.44 12.19
C GLU A 38 -19.22 1.27 11.91
N ASN A 39 -20.21 1.44 11.02
CA ASN A 39 -21.27 0.45 10.79
C ASN A 39 -21.66 0.21 9.32
N ASP A 40 -20.79 0.56 8.36
CA ASP A 40 -21.00 0.18 6.95
C ASP A 40 -20.35 -1.19 6.68
N ASP A 41 -21.16 -2.25 6.72
CA ASP A 41 -20.76 -3.63 6.46
C ASP A 41 -20.25 -3.88 5.03
N THR A 42 -20.47 -2.93 4.13
CA THR A 42 -19.99 -3.03 2.75
C THR A 42 -18.61 -2.37 2.57
N THR A 43 -18.07 -1.64 3.56
CA THR A 43 -16.74 -0.99 3.47
C THR A 43 -15.63 -1.89 4.00
N TRP A 44 -14.41 -1.66 3.53
CA TRP A 44 -13.22 -2.23 4.14
C TRP A 44 -12.90 -1.57 5.49
N ASP A 45 -12.11 -2.24 6.33
CA ASP A 45 -11.55 -1.59 7.52
C ASP A 45 -10.63 -0.42 7.15
N SER A 46 -10.25 0.36 8.16
CA SER A 46 -9.55 1.61 7.93
C SER A 46 -8.14 1.44 7.36
N ASP A 47 -7.48 0.32 7.63
CA ASP A 47 -6.12 0.06 7.15
C ASP A 47 -6.16 -0.37 5.70
N MET A 48 -7.06 -1.30 5.38
CA MET A 48 -7.28 -1.72 4.01
C MET A 48 -7.79 -0.56 3.16
N ALA A 49 -8.73 0.25 3.66
CA ALA A 49 -9.19 1.44 2.95
C ALA A 49 -8.04 2.42 2.64
N SER A 50 -7.11 2.60 3.58
CA SER A 50 -5.92 3.43 3.37
C SER A 50 -4.95 2.83 2.34
N LEU A 51 -4.76 1.52 2.32
CA LEU A 51 -3.96 0.83 1.29
C LEU A 51 -4.58 0.97 -0.11
N LEU A 52 -5.92 0.87 -0.21
CA LEU A 52 -6.63 1.06 -1.47
C LEU A 52 -6.53 2.52 -1.95
N LEU A 53 -6.63 3.50 -1.04
CA LEU A 53 -6.38 4.91 -1.39
C LEU A 53 -4.95 5.14 -1.90
N LEU A 54 -3.95 4.50 -1.30
CA LEU A 54 -2.58 4.56 -1.80
C LEU A 54 -2.50 4.04 -3.24
N LEU A 55 -3.21 2.97 -3.59
CA LEU A 55 -3.28 2.47 -4.97
C LEU A 55 -3.92 3.49 -5.92
N HIS A 56 -4.94 4.24 -5.49
CA HIS A 56 -5.55 5.32 -6.28
C HIS A 56 -4.64 6.53 -6.48
N LEU A 57 -3.72 6.81 -5.53
CA LEU A 57 -2.78 7.92 -5.61
C LEU A 57 -1.66 7.69 -6.61
N LEU A 58 -1.24 6.43 -6.76
CA LEU A 58 -0.13 6.07 -7.63
C LEU A 58 -0.57 6.17 -9.10
N PRO A 59 0.31 6.66 -9.99
CA PRO A 59 -0.03 6.72 -11.40
C PRO A 59 -0.24 5.29 -11.92
N PRO A 60 -1.23 5.08 -12.81
CA PRO A 60 -1.54 3.75 -13.30
C PRO A 60 -0.30 3.11 -13.93
N THR A 61 0.01 1.89 -13.50
CA THR A 61 1.20 1.19 -13.98
C THR A 61 1.05 0.94 -15.49
N ALA A 62 1.89 1.59 -16.29
CA ALA A 62 1.97 1.31 -17.72
C ALA A 62 2.72 -0.03 -17.90
N GLY A 63 1.98 -1.12 -18.03
CA GLY A 63 2.56 -2.40 -18.46
C GLY A 63 3.23 -2.23 -19.83
N ARG A 64 4.20 -3.09 -20.15
CA ARG A 64 4.88 -3.15 -21.46
C ARG A 64 3.91 -3.23 -22.65
N LYS A 65 2.66 -3.65 -22.41
CA LYS A 65 1.53 -3.54 -23.33
C LYS A 65 0.56 -2.47 -22.83
N ARG A 66 0.34 -1.46 -23.66
CA ARG A 66 -0.40 -0.19 -23.42
C ARG A 66 -1.89 -0.35 -23.04
N THR A 67 -2.21 -1.01 -21.93
CA THR A 67 -3.56 -0.95 -21.34
C THR A 67 -3.46 -0.29 -19.98
N LYS A 68 -3.95 0.96 -19.91
CA LYS A 68 -4.14 1.69 -18.66
C LYS A 68 -5.17 0.93 -17.84
N ILE A 69 -4.71 0.18 -16.84
CA ILE A 69 -5.59 -0.54 -15.91
C ILE A 69 -6.32 0.49 -15.04
N SER A 70 -7.62 0.25 -14.76
CA SER A 70 -8.35 1.10 -13.83
C SER A 70 -7.89 0.81 -12.39
N PRO A 71 -8.04 1.77 -11.44
CA PRO A 71 -7.75 1.50 -10.04
C PRO A 71 -8.54 0.30 -9.49
N SER A 72 -9.82 0.16 -9.85
CA SER A 72 -10.67 -0.95 -9.42
C SER A 72 -10.15 -2.29 -9.95
N ASP A 73 -9.72 -2.36 -11.21
CA ASP A 73 -9.09 -3.57 -11.77
C ASP A 73 -7.78 -3.90 -11.06
N ALA A 74 -7.01 -2.88 -10.64
CA ALA A 74 -5.78 -3.07 -9.88
C ALA A 74 -6.08 -3.58 -8.46
N VAL A 75 -7.14 -3.10 -7.80
CA VAL A 75 -7.62 -3.67 -6.54
C VAL A 75 -7.93 -5.16 -6.71
N ASP A 76 -8.58 -5.52 -7.82
CA ASP A 76 -8.91 -6.91 -8.17
C ASP A 76 -7.68 -7.78 -8.53
N LYS A 77 -6.48 -7.21 -8.60
CA LYS A 77 -5.22 -7.98 -8.65
C LYS A 77 -4.60 -8.19 -7.27
N MET A 78 -4.93 -7.35 -6.30
CA MET A 78 -4.31 -7.33 -4.98
C MET A 78 -5.14 -8.05 -3.93
N LEU A 79 -6.47 -7.87 -3.95
CA LEU A 79 -7.34 -8.18 -2.82
C LEU A 79 -8.69 -8.70 -3.28
N HIS A 80 -9.12 -9.80 -2.67
CA HIS A 80 -10.47 -10.33 -2.81
C HIS A 80 -11.15 -10.53 -1.48
N PHE A 81 -12.41 -10.12 -1.44
CA PHE A 81 -13.31 -10.49 -0.35
C PHE A 81 -13.99 -11.82 -0.69
N HIS A 82 -14.00 -12.74 0.26
CA HIS A 82 -14.74 -13.98 0.18
C HIS A 82 -15.62 -14.15 1.42
N LYS A 83 -16.89 -14.45 1.21
CA LYS A 83 -17.82 -14.62 2.32
C LYS A 83 -17.57 -15.96 3.01
N SER A 84 -17.40 -15.95 4.34
CA SER A 84 -17.01 -17.14 5.11
C SER A 84 -17.97 -18.34 5.03
N CYS A 85 -19.22 -18.13 4.60
CA CYS A 85 -20.18 -19.21 4.38
C CYS A 85 -20.09 -19.87 2.99
N CYS A 86 -19.14 -19.47 2.14
CA CYS A 86 -18.96 -19.96 0.77
C CYS A 86 -17.71 -20.84 0.65
N SER A 87 -17.72 -21.80 -0.27
CA SER A 87 -16.57 -22.68 -0.50
C SER A 87 -15.37 -21.91 -1.07
N LEU A 88 -14.20 -22.09 -0.47
CA LEU A 88 -12.95 -21.52 -0.98
C LEU A 88 -12.51 -22.19 -2.29
N ASP A 89 -12.81 -23.49 -2.45
CA ASP A 89 -12.46 -24.22 -3.67
C ASP A 89 -13.17 -23.65 -4.91
N GLU A 90 -14.42 -23.19 -4.75
CA GLU A 90 -15.16 -22.54 -5.83
C GLU A 90 -14.48 -21.23 -6.26
N HIS A 91 -14.00 -20.44 -5.31
CA HIS A 91 -13.25 -19.21 -5.58
C HIS A 91 -11.96 -19.50 -6.38
N LEU A 92 -11.22 -20.55 -5.99
CA LEU A 92 -9.92 -20.89 -6.60
C LEU A 92 -10.07 -21.49 -8.01
N ARG A 93 -11.15 -22.24 -8.28
CA ARG A 93 -11.39 -22.85 -9.59
C ARG A 93 -11.62 -21.82 -10.69
N GLY A 94 -12.27 -20.71 -10.39
CA GLY A 94 -12.61 -19.67 -11.37
C GLY A 94 -11.50 -18.69 -11.72
N ARG A 95 -10.29 -18.87 -11.19
CA ARG A 95 -9.19 -17.91 -11.36
C ARG A 95 -8.02 -18.50 -12.12
N ASP A 96 -7.56 -17.74 -13.10
CA ASP A 96 -6.34 -18.01 -13.85
C ASP A 96 -5.35 -16.87 -13.56
N GLY A 97 -4.32 -17.18 -12.77
CA GLY A 97 -3.31 -16.23 -12.33
C GLY A 97 -2.29 -16.94 -11.45
N ARG A 98 -1.00 -16.59 -11.62
CA ARG A 98 0.11 -17.16 -10.83
C ARG A 98 0.61 -16.19 -9.76
N GLN A 99 0.31 -14.91 -9.94
CA GLN A 99 0.78 -13.85 -9.07
C GLN A 99 0.03 -13.88 -7.73
N PRO A 100 0.73 -13.64 -6.62
CA PRO A 100 0.14 -13.72 -5.30
C PRO A 100 -0.84 -12.57 -5.04
N TYR A 101 -1.92 -12.86 -4.31
CA TYR A 101 -2.91 -11.87 -3.89
C TYR A 101 -3.48 -12.22 -2.50
N ILE A 102 -4.11 -11.24 -1.84
CA ILE A 102 -4.77 -11.44 -0.55
C ILE A 102 -6.21 -11.91 -0.76
N LEU A 103 -6.57 -13.01 -0.11
CA LEU A 103 -7.95 -13.45 0.07
C LEU A 103 -8.39 -13.16 1.50
N ALA A 104 -9.24 -12.15 1.65
CA ALA A 104 -9.83 -11.75 2.91
C ALA A 104 -11.17 -12.48 3.10
N VAL A 105 -11.19 -13.44 4.03
CA VAL A 105 -12.36 -14.29 4.33
C VAL A 105 -13.09 -13.75 5.55
N GLY A 106 -14.35 -13.39 5.40
CA GLY A 106 -15.11 -12.81 6.50
C GLY A 106 -16.62 -12.79 6.28
N ARG A 107 -17.35 -12.30 7.29
CA ARG A 107 -18.80 -12.07 7.17
C ARG A 107 -19.11 -10.87 6.28
N THR A 108 -18.32 -9.81 6.44
CA THR A 108 -18.46 -8.50 5.80
C THR A 108 -17.06 -7.93 5.55
N ARG A 109 -16.92 -6.93 4.67
CA ARG A 109 -15.60 -6.37 4.32
C ARG A 109 -14.90 -5.64 5.48
N ASN A 110 -15.66 -5.20 6.48
CA ASN A 110 -15.17 -4.60 7.72
C ASN A 110 -15.01 -5.62 8.87
N ARG A 111 -15.38 -6.90 8.66
CA ARG A 111 -15.26 -8.00 9.64
C ARG A 111 -14.67 -9.23 8.97
N ILE A 112 -13.38 -9.13 8.69
CA ILE A 112 -12.57 -10.24 8.18
C ILE A 112 -12.20 -11.16 9.34
N ASP A 113 -12.47 -12.45 9.18
CA ASP A 113 -12.17 -13.47 10.16
C ASP A 113 -10.75 -14.02 9.94
N THR A 114 -10.29 -14.13 8.69
CA THR A 114 -8.98 -14.68 8.33
C THR A 114 -8.49 -14.14 6.99
N PHE A 115 -7.18 -14.00 6.84
CA PHE A 115 -6.53 -13.67 5.58
C PHE A 115 -5.70 -14.84 5.07
N TYR A 116 -5.66 -14.99 3.75
CA TYR A 116 -4.76 -15.92 3.07
C TYR A 116 -3.98 -15.19 1.98
N ILE A 117 -2.73 -15.62 1.75
CA ILE A 117 -2.03 -15.34 0.50
C ILE A 117 -2.33 -16.49 -0.45
N VAL A 118 -2.99 -16.17 -1.57
CA VAL A 118 -3.25 -17.14 -2.64
C VAL A 118 -2.10 -17.10 -3.63
N VAL A 119 -1.47 -18.23 -3.89
CA VAL A 119 -0.43 -18.41 -4.92
C VAL A 119 -0.63 -19.74 -5.60
N ASP A 120 -0.64 -19.78 -6.94
CA ASP A 120 -0.84 -21.01 -7.74
C ASP A 120 -2.03 -21.88 -7.28
N LYS A 121 -3.16 -21.23 -6.94
CA LYS A 121 -4.38 -21.86 -6.40
C LYS A 121 -4.20 -22.57 -5.04
N GLN A 122 -3.09 -22.30 -4.34
CA GLN A 122 -2.86 -22.73 -2.97
C GLN A 122 -3.13 -21.58 -2.00
N LEU A 123 -3.68 -21.93 -0.84
CA LEU A 123 -3.97 -21.00 0.25
C LEU A 123 -2.87 -21.09 1.29
N ILE A 124 -2.13 -20.01 1.48
CA ILE A 124 -1.17 -19.87 2.58
C ILE A 124 -1.84 -19.04 3.66
N PRO A 125 -2.13 -19.58 4.85
CA PRO A 125 -2.76 -18.83 5.93
C PRO A 125 -1.83 -17.73 6.43
N CYS A 126 -2.33 -16.49 6.49
CA CYS A 126 -1.59 -15.39 7.09
C CYS A 126 -1.49 -15.61 8.61
N GLN A 127 -0.35 -15.25 9.20
CA GLN A 127 -0.22 -15.18 10.65
C GLN A 127 -0.87 -13.92 11.21
N ALA A 128 -0.90 -12.85 10.42
CA ALA A 128 -1.55 -11.60 10.75
C ALA A 128 -3.08 -11.72 10.78
N THR A 129 -3.67 -11.10 11.79
CA THR A 129 -5.13 -10.94 11.92
C THR A 129 -5.62 -9.58 11.43
N SER A 130 -4.71 -8.68 11.06
CA SER A 130 -5.03 -7.33 10.55
C SER A 130 -4.81 -7.25 9.04
N SER A 131 -5.60 -6.40 8.38
CA SER A 131 -5.43 -6.07 6.96
C SER A 131 -4.03 -5.59 6.62
N LEU A 132 -3.45 -4.76 7.49
CA LEU A 132 -2.09 -4.26 7.31
C LEU A 132 -1.04 -5.37 7.40
N GLY A 133 -1.22 -6.32 8.32
CA GLY A 133 -0.31 -7.46 8.44
C GLY A 133 -0.46 -8.44 7.26
N ALA A 134 -1.67 -8.67 6.76
CA ALA A 134 -1.88 -9.46 5.55
C ALA A 134 -1.19 -8.82 4.32
N PHE A 135 -1.20 -7.49 4.23
CA PHE A 135 -0.47 -6.76 3.19
C PHE A 135 1.06 -6.84 3.37
N ASP A 136 1.57 -6.75 4.60
CA ASP A 136 2.99 -6.99 4.93
C ASP A 136 3.43 -8.41 4.51
N GLU A 137 2.59 -9.42 4.73
CA GLU A 137 2.86 -10.80 4.31
C GLU A 137 2.80 -10.97 2.79
N LEU A 138 1.85 -10.33 2.09
CA LEU A 138 1.83 -10.28 0.63
C LEU A 138 3.12 -9.65 0.09
N PHE A 139 3.57 -8.54 0.67
CA PHE A 139 4.83 -7.90 0.27
C PHE A 139 6.05 -8.80 0.57
N LYS A 140 6.03 -9.55 1.66
CA LYS A 140 7.14 -10.45 1.98
C LYS A 140 7.17 -11.69 1.09
N SER A 141 6.03 -12.10 0.53
CA SER A 141 5.94 -13.31 -0.30
C SER A 141 6.86 -13.25 -1.51
N HIS A 142 7.13 -12.06 -2.07
CA HIS A 142 8.12 -11.85 -3.13
C HIS A 142 9.52 -12.31 -2.69
N TYR A 143 9.98 -11.87 -1.53
CA TYR A 143 11.33 -12.17 -1.04
C TYR A 143 11.46 -13.57 -0.46
N VAL A 144 10.41 -14.08 0.19
CA VAL A 144 10.42 -15.40 0.85
C VAL A 144 10.27 -16.54 -0.16
N PHE A 145 9.38 -16.38 -1.14
CA PHE A 145 9.04 -17.43 -2.09
C PHE A 145 9.56 -17.16 -3.51
N ASN A 146 10.34 -16.08 -3.71
CA ASN A 146 10.84 -15.64 -5.02
C ASN A 146 9.70 -15.48 -6.06
N LEU A 147 8.59 -14.89 -5.64
CA LEU A 147 7.39 -14.70 -6.46
C LEU A 147 7.41 -13.35 -7.16
N SER A 148 7.04 -13.29 -8.43
CA SER A 148 6.77 -12.00 -9.08
C SER A 148 5.40 -11.47 -8.68
N TYR A 149 5.31 -10.17 -8.37
CA TYR A 149 4.03 -9.49 -8.23
C TYR A 149 3.32 -9.34 -9.59
N ASP A 150 2.02 -9.03 -9.54
CA ASP A 150 1.30 -8.58 -10.72
C ASP A 150 1.91 -7.26 -11.24
N GLU A 151 2.23 -7.22 -12.53
CA GLU A 151 2.83 -6.05 -13.18
C GLU A 151 1.96 -4.80 -13.01
N CYS A 152 0.63 -4.95 -12.87
CA CYS A 152 -0.30 -3.85 -12.65
C CYS A 152 -0.09 -3.19 -11.28
N LEU A 153 0.43 -3.92 -10.31
CA LEU A 153 0.73 -3.46 -8.95
C LEU A 153 2.19 -3.01 -8.78
N GLY A 154 2.99 -3.00 -9.86
CA GLY A 154 4.42 -2.70 -9.79
C GLY A 154 4.73 -1.35 -9.12
N GLN A 155 3.95 -0.31 -9.41
CA GLN A 155 4.11 1.01 -8.77
C GLN A 155 3.84 0.96 -7.25
N LEU A 156 2.80 0.22 -6.83
CA LEU A 156 2.46 0.05 -5.42
C LEU A 156 3.58 -0.65 -4.67
N PHE A 157 4.04 -1.79 -5.18
CA PHE A 157 5.10 -2.54 -4.51
C PHE A 157 6.45 -1.82 -4.56
N THR A 158 6.74 -1.07 -5.62
CA THR A 158 7.94 -0.22 -5.69
C THR A 158 7.89 0.90 -4.64
N PHE A 159 6.75 1.57 -4.49
CA PHE A 159 6.54 2.56 -3.44
C PHE A 159 6.74 1.95 -2.06
N VAL A 160 6.10 0.83 -1.78
CA VAL A 160 6.22 0.14 -0.48
C VAL A 160 7.66 -0.27 -0.21
N GLN A 161 8.32 -0.91 -1.19
CA GLN A 161 9.72 -1.33 -1.12
C GLN A 161 10.64 -0.16 -0.77
N THR A 162 10.57 0.93 -1.52
CA THR A 162 11.53 2.04 -1.40
C THR A 162 11.20 3.00 -0.26
N THR A 163 9.92 3.24 -0.01
CA THR A 163 9.47 4.35 0.85
C THR A 163 9.10 3.85 2.23
N VAL A 164 8.54 2.65 2.32
CA VAL A 164 8.11 2.09 3.60
C VAL A 164 9.17 1.17 4.20
N TYR A 165 9.78 0.31 3.38
CA TYR A 165 10.85 -0.60 3.84
C TYR A 165 12.27 -0.09 3.61
N ASN A 166 12.45 1.01 2.86
CA ASN A 166 13.78 1.56 2.51
C ASN A 166 14.71 0.53 1.83
N ILE A 167 14.14 -0.34 0.98
CA ILE A 167 14.89 -1.30 0.17
C ILE A 167 15.18 -0.67 -1.20
N ASP A 168 16.45 -0.63 -1.58
CA ASP A 168 16.88 -0.04 -2.86
C ASP A 168 16.47 -0.93 -4.05
N VAL A 169 15.85 -0.32 -5.07
CA VAL A 169 15.46 -0.98 -6.33
C VAL A 169 16.67 -1.59 -7.05
N ALA A 170 17.86 -0.99 -6.90
CA ALA A 170 19.09 -1.52 -7.50
C ALA A 170 19.58 -2.82 -6.85
N THR A 171 19.27 -3.03 -5.56
CA THR A 171 19.72 -4.20 -4.79
C THR A 171 18.87 -5.46 -4.99
N THR A 172 17.69 -5.33 -5.60
CA THR A 172 16.76 -6.45 -5.87
C THR A 172 16.74 -6.88 -7.33
N LYS A 173 17.73 -6.46 -8.15
CA LYS A 173 17.88 -7.04 -9.49
C LYS A 173 18.10 -8.54 -9.34
N GLU A 174 17.16 -9.32 -9.90
CA GLU A 174 17.36 -10.73 -10.16
C GLU A 174 18.76 -10.97 -10.74
N SER A 175 19.39 -12.04 -10.26
CA SER A 175 20.73 -12.45 -10.67
C SER A 175 20.86 -12.42 -12.20
N PRO A 176 21.84 -11.69 -12.76
CA PRO A 176 21.89 -11.44 -14.19
C PRO A 176 22.38 -12.68 -14.93
N ARG A 177 21.50 -13.28 -15.74
CA ARG A 177 21.95 -13.98 -16.95
C ARG A 177 21.34 -13.25 -18.14
N VAL A 178 22.24 -12.64 -18.91
CA VAL A 178 22.10 -11.88 -20.17
C VAL A 178 21.98 -10.35 -20.01
N PRO A 179 22.94 -9.55 -20.54
CA PRO A 179 22.90 -8.09 -20.52
C PRO A 179 22.07 -7.56 -21.69
N ALA A 180 21.14 -6.64 -21.42
CA ALA A 180 20.50 -5.80 -22.44
C ALA A 180 20.05 -4.46 -21.83
N GLU A 181 20.98 -3.50 -21.88
CA GLU A 181 20.79 -2.11 -22.29
C GLU A 181 19.33 -1.59 -22.38
N LEU A 182 18.82 -0.98 -21.30
CA LEU A 182 17.65 -0.09 -21.30
C LEU A 182 17.74 0.91 -20.15
N THR A 183 18.52 1.99 -20.32
CA THR A 183 18.71 3.04 -19.28
C THR A 183 17.87 4.32 -19.53
N TYR A 184 16.97 4.36 -20.52
CA TYR A 184 16.37 5.64 -20.95
C TYR A 184 14.90 5.88 -20.54
N HIS A 185 14.29 5.02 -19.70
CA HIS A 185 12.87 5.19 -19.33
C HIS A 185 12.57 5.24 -17.83
N SER A 186 13.59 5.08 -16.99
CA SER A 186 13.46 5.13 -15.53
C SER A 186 13.27 6.56 -15.01
N ASP A 187 13.83 7.57 -15.68
CA ASP A 187 13.90 8.92 -15.13
C ASP A 187 12.53 9.64 -15.04
N HIS A 188 11.60 9.33 -15.96
CA HIS A 188 10.29 9.97 -15.99
C HIS A 188 9.30 9.37 -14.96
N ILE A 189 9.39 8.07 -14.71
CA ILE A 189 8.59 7.37 -13.68
C ILE A 189 9.09 7.71 -12.28
N ILE A 190 10.41 7.83 -12.12
CA ILE A 190 11.05 8.33 -10.90
C ILE A 190 10.62 9.78 -10.60
N SER A 191 10.40 10.62 -11.62
CA SER A 191 9.96 12.01 -11.42
C SER A 191 8.53 12.14 -10.88
N ASN A 192 7.58 11.34 -11.36
CA ASN A 192 6.19 11.39 -10.87
C ASN A 192 6.02 10.74 -9.50
N THR A 193 6.71 9.62 -9.25
CA THR A 193 6.82 9.07 -7.89
C THR A 193 7.51 10.07 -6.97
N LYS A 194 8.58 10.77 -7.39
CA LYS A 194 9.20 11.86 -6.61
C LYS A 194 8.23 12.99 -6.25
N SER A 195 7.21 13.29 -7.04
CA SER A 195 6.23 14.35 -6.72
C SER A 195 5.18 13.90 -5.69
N ILE A 196 4.68 12.66 -5.80
CA ILE A 196 3.79 12.05 -4.78
C ILE A 196 4.59 11.72 -3.51
N LEU A 197 5.82 11.24 -3.66
CA LEU A 197 6.80 11.08 -2.59
C LEU A 197 7.17 12.43 -2.00
N ALA A 198 7.23 13.52 -2.76
CA ALA A 198 7.44 14.86 -2.23
C ALA A 198 6.24 15.32 -1.39
N GLY A 199 4.99 15.07 -1.82
CA GLY A 199 3.81 15.30 -0.97
C GLY A 199 3.82 14.44 0.30
N ILE A 200 4.15 13.15 0.17
CA ILE A 200 4.19 12.18 1.28
C ILE A 200 5.47 12.30 2.15
N LEU A 201 6.55 12.94 1.70
CA LEU A 201 7.82 13.03 2.45
C LEU A 201 8.21 14.46 2.84
N LEU A 202 7.83 15.50 2.08
CA LEU A 202 8.24 16.89 2.31
C LEU A 202 7.30 17.71 3.20
N SER A 203 6.16 17.19 3.64
CA SER A 203 5.41 17.82 4.75
C SER A 203 6.02 17.43 6.10
N GLN A 204 7.26 17.83 6.34
CA GLN A 204 7.82 17.84 7.69
C GLN A 204 7.41 19.15 8.37
N PRO A 205 6.85 19.14 9.60
CA PRO A 205 6.89 20.33 10.42
C PRO A 205 8.35 20.55 10.81
N CYS A 206 8.92 21.70 10.43
CA CYS A 206 10.20 22.16 10.93
C CYS A 206 10.16 22.10 12.46
N LEU A 207 10.94 21.18 13.05
CA LEU A 207 11.31 21.24 14.46
C LEU A 207 12.14 22.51 14.64
N SER A 208 11.50 23.59 15.06
CA SER A 208 12.21 24.75 15.59
C SER A 208 12.90 24.32 16.88
N THR A 209 14.21 24.22 16.82
CA THR A 209 15.12 24.06 17.95
C THR A 209 14.88 25.17 18.97
N ASN A 210 14.43 24.80 20.17
CA ASN A 210 14.53 25.67 21.35
C ASN A 210 16.01 25.91 21.64
N GLN A 211 16.50 27.10 21.30
CA GLN A 211 17.74 27.61 21.84
C GLN A 211 17.53 27.95 23.31
N THR A 212 18.18 27.17 24.17
CA THR A 212 18.54 27.52 25.54
C THR A 212 19.22 28.89 25.59
N SER A 213 18.53 29.90 26.11
CA SER A 213 19.14 31.17 26.53
C SER A 213 19.48 31.11 28.02
N HIS A 214 20.73 30.76 28.32
CA HIS A 214 21.39 31.23 29.53
C HIS A 214 21.71 32.72 29.38
N SER A 215 21.16 33.59 30.22
CA SER A 215 21.91 34.74 30.77
C SER A 215 21.14 35.49 31.87
N ARG A 216 21.72 35.43 33.09
CA ARG A 216 21.92 36.51 34.07
C ARG A 216 20.72 37.30 34.65
N ASN A 217 20.46 37.02 35.94
CA ASN A 217 19.92 37.96 36.91
C ASN A 217 20.80 39.21 37.07
N PRO A 218 20.21 40.40 37.25
CA PRO A 218 20.81 41.46 38.03
C PRO A 218 20.12 41.63 39.39
N ILE A 219 20.99 41.82 40.37
CA ILE A 219 20.76 42.22 41.75
C ILE A 219 20.12 43.62 41.76
N GLN A 220 19.10 43.83 42.60
CA GLN A 220 18.83 45.15 43.17
C GLN A 220 18.59 44.99 44.68
N ALA A 221 19.57 45.50 45.43
CA ALA A 221 19.50 45.77 46.85
C ALA A 221 19.56 47.30 47.02
N THR A 222 18.96 47.76 48.12
CA THR A 222 18.85 49.11 48.68
C THR A 222 17.95 50.11 47.96
#